data_AF-H2XLU7-F1
#
_entry.id   AF-H2XLU7-F1
#
_cell.length_a   1.000
_cell.length_b   1.000
_cell.length_c   1.000
_cell.angle_alpha   90.00
_cell.angle_beta   90.00
_cell.angle_gamma   90.00
#
_symmetry.space_group_name_H-M   'P 1'
#
loop_
_entity.id
_entity.type
_entity.pdbx_description
1 polymer ?
#
loop_
_entity_poly.entity_id
_entity_poly.type
_entity_poly.pdbx_seq_one_letter_code
_entity_poly.pdbx_strand_id
1 'polypeptide(L)'
;MTAVPIPRTYSTLSNEDEECSRTSDLFPMETIKKNLDFTTPADVRTQLSRISNQAYVESSNFLQVFLRVRPFTNKELKLNEDQQCMSISEDNHTLTLNAPKQSSMFKSSTRIGEETTHNFSFTKIFGPTVQQKEFFDHTALKIVEDFINGQDALIFTYGVTNAGKSYTIQGTPGNEGVMPRSVDVIFNSVGEKIEENSMIQLRNANTVTVVTDAEKKRLLEEKEKLMHVAEHLR
;
A
#
# COMPACT_ATOMS: atom_id res chain seq x y z
N MET A 1 10.08 -3.20 -33.25
CA MET A 1 11.46 -3.11 -33.77
C MET A 1 12.31 -2.42 -32.73
N THR A 2 13.49 -2.98 -32.50
CA THR A 2 14.67 -2.46 -31.76
C THR A 2 14.57 -2.24 -30.25
N ALA A 3 15.42 -2.99 -29.54
CA ALA A 3 15.80 -2.83 -28.15
C ALA A 3 17.17 -2.13 -28.04
N VAL A 4 17.52 -1.75 -26.79
CA VAL A 4 18.87 -1.49 -26.21
C VAL A 4 19.39 -0.03 -26.28
N PRO A 5 20.19 0.53 -25.32
CA PRO A 5 20.56 0.15 -23.93
C PRO A 5 20.34 1.24 -22.84
N ILE A 6 20.52 0.82 -21.58
CA ILE A 6 20.80 1.62 -20.37
C ILE A 6 22.24 2.17 -20.41
N PRO A 7 22.52 3.37 -19.86
CA PRO A 7 23.79 3.66 -19.22
C PRO A 7 23.62 3.86 -17.71
N ARG A 8 24.37 3.05 -16.94
CA ARG A 8 24.73 3.33 -15.55
C ARG A 8 25.65 4.55 -15.52
N THR A 9 25.43 5.46 -14.58
CA THR A 9 26.53 6.22 -13.97
C THR A 9 26.30 6.26 -12.46
N TYR A 10 27.27 5.71 -11.74
CA TYR A 10 27.48 5.91 -10.31
C TYR A 10 28.18 7.26 -10.12
N SER A 11 27.76 8.03 -9.14
CA SER A 11 28.59 9.07 -8.52
C SER A 11 28.49 8.93 -7.01
N THR A 12 29.62 8.59 -6.40
CA THR A 12 29.94 8.66 -4.98
C THR A 12 30.07 10.11 -4.51
N LEU A 13 30.00 10.29 -3.18
CA LEU A 13 30.24 11.48 -2.32
C LEU A 13 28.95 11.82 -1.55
N SER A 14 28.93 12.04 -0.25
CA SER A 14 29.88 11.87 0.86
C SER A 14 29.05 12.08 2.14
N ASN A 15 29.47 11.40 3.21
CA ASN A 15 28.88 11.46 4.56
C ASN A 15 28.65 12.88 5.07
N GLU A 16 27.47 13.12 5.66
CA GLU A 16 27.34 13.95 6.86
C GLU A 16 26.38 13.23 7.81
N ASP A 17 26.90 12.97 9.01
CA ASP A 17 26.23 12.31 10.12
C ASP A 17 25.24 13.29 10.78
N GLU A 18 23.95 12.94 10.82
CA GLU A 18 23.01 13.53 11.77
C GLU A 18 22.31 12.43 12.57
N GLU A 19 22.80 12.27 13.79
CA GLU A 19 22.35 11.37 14.83
C GLU A 19 21.02 11.89 15.41
N CYS A 20 19.88 11.31 15.01
CA CYS A 20 18.59 11.64 15.60
C CYS A 20 18.16 10.54 16.59
N SER A 21 18.10 10.95 17.86
CA SER A 21 17.84 10.18 19.07
C SER A 21 16.53 9.39 19.03
N ARG A 22 16.64 8.08 19.29
CA ARG A 22 15.55 7.13 19.55
C ARG A 22 14.90 7.42 20.91
N THR A 23 13.61 7.73 20.93
CA THR A 23 12.75 7.49 22.09
C THR A 23 11.95 6.22 21.82
N SER A 24 12.37 5.14 22.49
CA SER A 24 11.72 3.84 22.50
C SER A 24 10.48 3.88 23.39
N ASP A 25 9.31 4.13 22.81
CA ASP A 25 8.05 3.78 23.47
C ASP A 25 7.77 2.30 23.19
N LEU A 26 8.15 1.49 24.18
CA LEU A 26 8.03 0.04 24.21
C LEU A 26 6.55 -0.33 24.34
N PHE A 27 5.87 -0.64 23.23
CA PHE A 27 4.49 -1.12 23.27
C PHE A 27 4.39 -2.53 23.88
N PRO A 28 3.35 -2.82 24.69
CA PRO A 28 3.28 -4.07 25.46
C PRO A 28 3.11 -5.32 24.57
N MET A 29 4.18 -6.09 24.44
CA MET A 29 4.30 -7.36 23.70
C MET A 29 3.48 -8.54 24.26
N GLU A 30 2.73 -8.36 25.36
CA GLU A 30 2.03 -9.48 26.01
C GLU A 30 0.75 -9.93 25.30
N THR A 31 0.11 -9.07 24.51
CA THR A 31 -1.10 -9.42 23.74
C THR A 31 -0.80 -10.39 22.59
N ILE A 32 0.44 -10.39 22.09
CA ILE A 32 0.87 -11.13 20.90
C ILE A 32 1.06 -12.62 21.19
N LYS A 33 1.41 -12.99 22.42
CA LYS A 33 1.73 -14.38 22.81
C LYS A 33 0.54 -15.34 22.72
N LYS A 34 -0.70 -14.85 22.78
CA LYS A 34 -1.89 -15.73 22.80
C LYS A 34 -2.37 -16.17 21.42
N ASN A 35 -1.85 -15.59 20.33
CA ASN A 35 -2.39 -15.78 18.98
C ASN A 35 -1.46 -16.55 18.02
N LEU A 36 -0.34 -17.11 18.49
CA LEU A 36 0.68 -17.74 17.61
C LEU A 36 0.88 -19.25 17.81
N ASP A 37 0.11 -19.93 18.67
CA ASP A 37 0.21 -21.39 18.83
C ASP A 37 -0.60 -22.13 17.75
N PHE A 38 -0.01 -22.34 16.58
CA PHE A 38 -0.59 -23.12 15.47
C PHE A 38 -0.16 -24.58 15.54
N THR A 39 -0.77 -25.37 16.42
CA THR A 39 -0.32 -26.77 16.63
C THR A 39 -1.23 -27.82 15.98
N THR A 40 -2.48 -27.51 15.59
CA THR A 40 -3.34 -28.46 14.85
C THR A 40 -4.33 -27.83 13.85
N PRO A 41 -4.75 -28.54 12.78
CA PRO A 41 -5.81 -28.09 11.86
C PRO A 41 -7.19 -27.86 12.52
N ALA A 42 -7.45 -28.48 13.66
CA ALA A 42 -8.68 -28.27 14.43
C ALA A 42 -8.67 -26.88 15.12
N ASP A 43 -7.51 -26.46 15.63
CA ASP A 43 -7.32 -25.14 16.23
C ASP A 43 -7.53 -24.03 15.20
N VAL A 44 -7.09 -24.24 13.96
CA VAL A 44 -7.33 -23.30 12.84
C VAL A 44 -8.82 -23.10 12.59
N ARG A 45 -9.62 -24.19 12.55
CA ARG A 45 -11.06 -24.09 12.28
C ARG A 45 -11.84 -23.43 13.41
N THR A 46 -11.47 -23.71 14.66
CA THR A 46 -12.09 -23.10 15.85
C THR A 46 -11.65 -21.65 16.03
N GLN A 47 -10.44 -21.29 15.63
CA GLN A 47 -9.99 -19.89 15.59
C GLN A 47 -10.62 -19.13 14.43
N LEU A 48 -10.75 -19.72 13.23
CA LEU A 48 -11.48 -19.09 12.11
C LEU A 48 -12.93 -18.77 12.46
N SER A 49 -13.61 -19.63 13.22
CA SER A 49 -14.97 -19.34 13.68
C SER A 49 -15.02 -18.29 14.81
N ARG A 50 -13.97 -18.19 15.63
CA ARG A 50 -13.82 -17.10 16.61
C ARG A 50 -13.51 -15.77 15.93
N ILE A 51 -12.58 -15.75 14.97
CA ILE A 51 -12.22 -14.59 14.15
C ILE A 51 -13.45 -14.13 13.35
N SER A 52 -14.20 -15.04 12.72
CA SER A 52 -15.43 -14.67 12.01
C SER A 52 -16.49 -14.05 12.91
N ASN A 53 -16.58 -14.52 14.17
CA ASN A 53 -17.52 -13.99 15.15
C ASN A 53 -17.04 -12.68 15.77
N GLN A 54 -15.73 -12.49 15.93
CA GLN A 54 -15.13 -11.28 16.50
C GLN A 54 -15.10 -10.14 15.48
N ALA A 55 -14.84 -10.45 14.19
CA ALA A 55 -15.01 -9.54 13.06
C ALA A 55 -16.46 -9.07 12.86
N TYR A 56 -17.45 -9.81 13.39
CA TYR A 56 -18.86 -9.43 13.34
C TYR A 56 -19.26 -8.45 14.46
N VAL A 57 -18.48 -8.36 15.53
CA VAL A 57 -18.81 -7.56 16.73
C VAL A 57 -18.19 -6.15 16.68
N GLU A 58 -17.12 -5.94 15.90
CA GLU A 58 -16.58 -4.59 15.63
C GLU A 58 -17.10 -4.06 14.29
N SER A 59 -18.18 -3.28 14.37
CA SER A 59 -18.80 -2.60 13.23
C SER A 59 -17.84 -1.57 12.60
N SER A 60 -17.03 -1.99 11.63
CA SER A 60 -16.19 -1.09 10.82
C SER A 60 -16.21 -1.56 9.36
N ASN A 61 -16.59 -0.67 8.44
CA ASN A 61 -16.83 -0.96 7.02
C ASN A 61 -15.73 -1.81 6.37
N PHE A 62 -16.08 -3.01 5.89
CA PHE A 62 -15.17 -3.92 5.17
C PHE A 62 -14.60 -3.32 3.85
N LEU A 63 -15.20 -2.22 3.38
CA LEU A 63 -14.79 -1.51 2.19
C LEU A 63 -14.58 -0.03 2.51
N GLN A 64 -13.34 0.43 2.35
CA GLN A 64 -12.99 1.85 2.39
C GLN A 64 -12.69 2.33 0.98
N VAL A 65 -13.30 3.45 0.59
CA VAL A 65 -13.14 4.04 -0.75
C VAL A 65 -12.57 5.43 -0.60
N PHE A 66 -11.31 5.60 -1.01
CA PHE A 66 -10.59 6.86 -0.93
C PHE A 66 -10.49 7.51 -2.31
N LEU A 67 -10.60 8.83 -2.35
CA LEU A 67 -10.33 9.62 -3.55
C LEU A 67 -9.04 10.41 -3.35
N ARG A 68 -8.10 10.32 -4.29
CA ARG A 68 -6.88 11.13 -4.29
C ARG A 68 -6.85 12.04 -5.51
N VAL A 69 -6.84 13.34 -5.29
CA VAL A 69 -6.72 14.35 -6.33
C VAL A 69 -5.23 14.63 -6.54
N ARG A 70 -4.75 14.47 -7.77
CA ARG A 70 -3.36 14.83 -8.09
C ARG A 70 -3.21 16.34 -8.27
N PRO A 71 -2.03 16.91 -7.98
CA PRO A 71 -1.73 18.28 -8.39
C PRO A 71 -1.72 18.42 -9.92
N PHE A 72 -1.89 19.65 -10.38
CA PHE A 72 -1.65 20.01 -11.77
C PHE A 72 -0.19 19.77 -12.15
N THR A 73 0.02 19.34 -13.39
CA THR A 73 1.34 19.28 -13.99
C THR A 73 1.79 20.68 -14.41
N ASN A 74 3.11 20.86 -14.56
CA ASN A 74 3.67 22.11 -15.06
C ASN A 74 3.15 22.51 -16.45
N LYS A 75 2.67 21.55 -17.26
CA LYS A 75 2.07 21.85 -18.57
C LYS A 75 0.66 22.43 -18.41
N GLU A 76 -0.15 21.83 -17.55
CA GLU A 76 -1.52 22.25 -17.27
C GLU A 76 -1.55 23.64 -16.61
N LEU A 77 -0.62 23.90 -15.67
CA LEU A 77 -0.46 25.23 -15.08
C LEU A 77 -0.10 26.30 -16.12
N LYS A 78 0.79 25.98 -17.08
CA LYS A 78 1.16 26.92 -18.17
C LYS A 78 0.00 27.19 -19.13
N LEU A 79 -0.92 26.25 -19.27
CA LEU A 79 -2.12 26.38 -20.09
C LEU A 79 -3.26 27.09 -19.35
N ASN A 80 -3.06 27.50 -18.10
CA ASN A 80 -4.10 28.05 -17.23
C ASN A 80 -5.33 27.13 -17.14
N GLU A 81 -5.10 25.82 -17.08
CA GLU A 81 -6.18 24.88 -16.79
C GLU A 81 -6.66 25.06 -15.34
N ASP A 82 -7.95 24.85 -15.11
CA ASP A 82 -8.57 24.94 -13.80
C ASP A 82 -9.36 23.67 -13.46
N GLN A 83 -9.76 23.55 -12.19
CA GLN A 83 -10.57 22.44 -11.66
C GLN A 83 -12.03 22.85 -11.50
N GLN A 84 -12.57 23.80 -12.29
CA GLN A 84 -13.91 24.37 -12.07
C GLN A 84 -15.06 23.34 -12.17
N CYS A 85 -14.79 22.15 -12.69
CA CYS A 85 -15.74 21.05 -12.74
C CYS A 85 -15.81 20.22 -11.44
N MET A 86 -14.97 20.47 -10.44
CA MET A 86 -14.96 19.74 -9.17
C MET A 86 -14.84 20.66 -7.95
N SER A 87 -15.54 20.30 -6.89
CA SER A 87 -15.47 20.94 -5.58
C SER A 87 -15.50 19.87 -4.49
N ILE A 88 -14.69 20.04 -3.45
CA ILE A 88 -14.57 19.11 -2.33
C ILE A 88 -15.17 19.80 -1.11
N SER A 89 -16.01 19.09 -0.34
CA SER A 89 -16.58 19.59 0.90
C SER A 89 -15.51 19.83 1.98
N GLU A 90 -15.79 20.72 2.93
CA GLU A 90 -14.85 21.05 4.02
C GLU A 90 -14.48 19.84 4.89
N ASP A 91 -15.40 18.88 5.02
CA ASP A 91 -15.18 17.63 5.75
C ASP A 91 -14.35 16.59 4.97
N ASN A 92 -14.01 16.86 3.71
CA ASN A 92 -13.30 15.96 2.80
C ASN A 92 -13.98 14.59 2.59
N HIS A 93 -15.30 14.52 2.66
CA HIS A 93 -16.06 13.27 2.40
C HIS A 93 -16.91 13.32 1.15
N THR A 94 -17.21 14.51 0.62
CA THR A 94 -18.09 14.68 -0.54
C THR A 94 -17.38 15.41 -1.68
N LEU A 95 -17.38 14.78 -2.85
CA LEU A 95 -16.97 15.39 -4.11
C LEU A 95 -18.21 15.83 -4.87
N THR A 96 -18.26 17.10 -5.23
CA THR A 96 -19.31 17.68 -6.06
C THR A 96 -18.75 17.99 -7.44
N LEU A 97 -19.29 17.32 -8.47
CA LEU A 97 -18.96 17.55 -9.88
C LEU A 97 -20.00 18.45 -10.54
N ASN A 98 -19.53 19.52 -11.17
CA ASN A 98 -20.35 20.49 -11.88
C ASN A 98 -20.14 20.36 -13.39
N ALA A 99 -21.24 20.22 -14.14
CA ALA A 99 -21.14 20.22 -15.60
C ALA A 99 -20.51 21.55 -16.09
N PRO A 100 -19.49 21.51 -16.97
CA PRO A 100 -18.89 22.74 -17.50
C PRO A 100 -19.96 23.60 -18.18
N LYS A 101 -19.93 24.92 -17.97
CA LYS A 101 -20.94 25.86 -18.49
C LYS A 101 -21.11 25.80 -20.02
N GLN A 102 -20.08 25.34 -20.73
CA GLN A 102 -20.08 25.22 -22.19
C GLN A 102 -20.61 23.87 -22.70
N SER A 103 -20.77 22.88 -21.81
CA SER A 103 -21.25 21.55 -22.17
C SER A 103 -22.71 21.55 -22.62
N SER A 104 -23.08 20.61 -23.49
CA SER A 104 -24.48 20.42 -23.90
C SER A 104 -25.38 20.14 -22.71
N MET A 105 -24.87 19.40 -21.72
CA MET A 105 -25.55 19.02 -20.48
C MET A 105 -25.94 20.24 -19.63
N PHE A 106 -25.05 21.23 -19.50
CA PHE A 106 -25.35 22.48 -18.80
C PHE A 106 -26.39 23.33 -19.55
N LYS A 107 -26.32 23.37 -20.89
CA LYS A 107 -27.27 24.14 -21.71
C LYS A 107 -28.68 23.56 -21.70
N SER A 108 -28.82 22.24 -21.58
CA SER A 108 -30.12 21.56 -21.50
C SER A 108 -30.75 21.67 -20.12
N SER A 109 -29.97 21.46 -19.05
CA SER A 109 -30.47 21.52 -17.67
C SER A 109 -30.93 22.93 -17.27
N THR A 110 -30.23 23.98 -17.73
CA THR A 110 -30.62 25.39 -17.47
C THR A 110 -31.99 25.73 -18.08
N ARG A 111 -32.40 25.03 -19.15
CA ARG A 111 -33.73 25.18 -19.75
C ARG A 111 -34.83 24.42 -19.00
N ILE A 112 -34.45 23.37 -18.26
CA ILE A 112 -35.37 22.44 -17.58
C ILE A 112 -35.45 22.74 -16.07
N GLY A 113 -34.53 23.55 -15.53
CA GLY A 113 -34.47 23.89 -14.11
C GLY A 113 -33.88 22.77 -13.24
N GLU A 114 -33.12 21.85 -13.84
CA GLU A 114 -32.54 20.70 -13.15
C GLU A 114 -31.08 20.96 -12.73
N GLU A 115 -30.69 20.46 -11.56
CA GLU A 115 -29.37 20.67 -10.98
C GLU A 115 -28.30 19.89 -11.77
N THR A 116 -27.26 20.57 -12.28
CA THR A 116 -26.16 19.96 -13.07
C THR A 116 -25.06 19.32 -12.23
N THR A 117 -25.41 19.01 -11.00
CA THR A 117 -24.45 18.78 -9.92
C THR A 117 -24.55 17.33 -9.49
N HIS A 118 -23.42 16.62 -9.48
CA HIS A 118 -23.35 15.24 -9.04
C HIS A 118 -22.46 15.12 -7.81
N ASN A 119 -23.03 14.61 -6.72
CA ASN A 119 -22.32 14.42 -5.46
C ASN A 119 -21.92 12.94 -5.29
N PHE A 120 -20.68 12.73 -4.88
CA PHE A 120 -20.10 11.41 -4.62
C PHE A 120 -19.50 11.38 -3.22
N SER A 121 -19.89 10.40 -2.41
CA SER A 121 -19.37 10.22 -1.05
C SER A 121 -18.19 9.24 -1.04
N PHE A 122 -17.16 9.57 -0.28
CA PHE A 122 -15.95 8.78 -0.09
C PHE A 122 -15.63 8.63 1.41
N THR A 123 -14.87 7.58 1.76
CA THR A 123 -14.33 7.41 3.11
C THR A 123 -13.44 8.59 3.49
N LYS A 124 -12.62 9.08 2.56
CA LYS A 124 -11.89 10.35 2.68
C LYS A 124 -11.41 10.80 1.30
N ILE A 125 -11.39 12.10 1.07
CA ILE A 125 -10.86 12.75 -0.12
C ILE A 125 -9.55 13.43 0.26
N PHE A 126 -8.51 13.15 -0.51
CA PHE A 126 -7.19 13.72 -0.34
C PHE A 126 -6.92 14.72 -1.47
N GLY A 127 -6.70 15.98 -1.10
CA GLY A 127 -6.38 17.05 -2.03
C GLY A 127 -4.97 16.95 -2.63
N PRO A 128 -4.65 17.83 -3.59
CA PRO A 128 -3.39 17.80 -4.35
C PRO A 128 -2.13 18.08 -3.50
N THR A 129 -2.29 18.61 -2.30
CA THR A 129 -1.20 18.93 -1.37
C THR A 129 -0.78 17.76 -0.49
N VAL A 130 -1.58 16.68 -0.45
CA VAL A 130 -1.33 15.52 0.42
C VAL A 130 -0.14 14.70 -0.09
N GLN A 131 0.85 14.54 0.78
CA GLN A 131 2.08 13.79 0.49
C GLN A 131 1.87 12.28 0.60
N GLN A 132 2.81 11.49 0.06
CA GLN A 132 2.69 10.02 0.07
C GLN A 132 2.63 9.43 1.46
N LYS A 133 3.47 9.94 2.39
CA LYS A 133 3.49 9.46 3.77
C LYS A 133 2.14 9.67 4.45
N GLU A 134 1.61 10.89 4.39
CA GLU A 134 0.32 11.22 4.97
C GLU A 134 -0.81 10.39 4.35
N PHE A 135 -0.79 10.19 3.03
CA PHE A 135 -1.75 9.32 2.35
C PHE A 135 -1.65 7.87 2.84
N PHE A 136 -0.44 7.33 2.97
CA PHE A 136 -0.19 5.98 3.47
C PHE A 136 -0.71 5.79 4.90
N ASP A 137 -0.38 6.71 5.80
CA ASP A 137 -0.75 6.67 7.22
C ASP A 137 -2.29 6.61 7.39
N HIS A 138 -3.04 7.33 6.55
CA HIS A 138 -4.51 7.38 6.63
C HIS A 138 -5.24 6.25 5.88
N THR A 139 -4.57 5.51 4.99
CA THR A 139 -5.25 4.55 4.10
C THR A 139 -4.75 3.13 4.28
N ALA A 140 -3.44 2.92 4.18
CA ALA A 140 -2.85 1.60 4.07
C ALA A 140 -2.22 1.10 5.37
N LEU A 141 -1.79 2.00 6.27
CA LEU A 141 -1.09 1.61 7.50
C LEU A 141 -1.92 0.63 8.34
N LYS A 142 -3.18 0.97 8.64
CA LYS A 142 -4.09 0.10 9.39
C LYS A 142 -4.33 -1.24 8.68
N ILE A 143 -4.49 -1.23 7.36
CA ILE A 143 -4.66 -2.43 6.55
C ILE A 143 -3.41 -3.34 6.66
N VAL A 144 -2.22 -2.76 6.65
CA VAL A 144 -0.96 -3.50 6.81
C VAL A 144 -0.83 -4.06 8.23
N GLU A 145 -1.21 -3.30 9.26
CA GLU A 145 -1.25 -3.79 10.64
C GLU A 145 -2.22 -4.97 10.81
N ASP A 146 -3.42 -4.86 10.25
CA ASP A 146 -4.41 -5.93 10.29
C ASP A 146 -3.90 -7.17 9.54
N PHE A 147 -3.21 -6.98 8.41
CA PHE A 147 -2.53 -8.05 7.68
C PHE A 147 -1.47 -8.77 8.51
N ILE A 148 -0.62 -8.03 9.23
CA ILE A 148 0.38 -8.60 10.14
C ILE A 148 -0.31 -9.39 11.28
N ASN A 149 -1.51 -9.00 11.68
CA ASN A 149 -2.34 -9.70 12.67
C ASN A 149 -3.15 -10.87 12.09
N GLY A 150 -2.88 -11.26 10.84
CA GLY A 150 -3.49 -12.42 10.19
C GLY A 150 -4.83 -12.16 9.51
N GLN A 151 -5.17 -10.90 9.21
CA GLN A 151 -6.35 -10.56 8.40
C GLN A 151 -6.00 -10.50 6.91
N ASP A 152 -6.90 -10.92 6.04
CA ASP A 152 -6.72 -10.74 4.61
C ASP A 152 -6.92 -9.28 4.21
N ALA A 153 -6.03 -8.78 3.36
CA ALA A 153 -6.03 -7.40 2.91
C ALA A 153 -5.95 -7.30 1.38
N LEU A 154 -6.75 -6.41 0.78
CA LEU A 154 -6.70 -6.10 -0.64
C LEU A 154 -6.74 -4.58 -0.85
N ILE A 155 -5.67 -4.05 -1.44
CA ILE A 155 -5.57 -2.65 -1.86
C ILE A 155 -5.42 -2.62 -3.37
N PHE A 156 -6.28 -1.84 -4.04
CA PHE A 156 -6.16 -1.58 -5.47
C PHE A 156 -6.46 -0.11 -5.76
N THR A 157 -5.88 0.41 -6.83
CA THR A 157 -6.11 1.78 -7.30
C THR A 157 -6.86 1.77 -8.61
N TYR A 158 -7.89 2.62 -8.70
CA TYR A 158 -8.64 2.85 -9.93
C TYR A 158 -8.42 4.28 -10.46
N GLY A 159 -8.62 4.47 -11.76
CA GLY A 159 -8.53 5.78 -12.40
C GLY A 159 -8.04 5.71 -13.84
N VAL A 160 -8.21 6.81 -14.58
CA VAL A 160 -7.74 6.94 -15.96
C VAL A 160 -6.21 6.97 -16.06
N THR A 161 -5.67 6.83 -17.27
CA THR A 161 -4.24 7.06 -17.52
C THR A 161 -3.83 8.46 -17.05
N ASN A 162 -2.65 8.59 -16.46
CA ASN A 162 -2.14 9.86 -15.90
C ASN A 162 -2.91 10.40 -14.66
N ALA A 163 -3.80 9.60 -14.04
CA ALA A 163 -4.47 9.98 -12.79
C ALA A 163 -3.57 9.88 -11.53
N GLY A 164 -2.36 9.33 -11.65
CA GLY A 164 -1.44 9.16 -10.51
C GLY A 164 -1.53 7.80 -9.80
N LYS A 165 -2.08 6.76 -10.43
CA LYS A 165 -2.13 5.39 -9.89
C LYS A 165 -0.74 4.82 -9.54
N SER A 166 0.15 4.77 -10.53
CA SER A 166 1.53 4.28 -10.34
C SER A 166 2.31 5.14 -9.35
N TYR A 167 2.10 6.45 -9.38
CA TYR A 167 2.65 7.34 -8.35
C TYR A 167 2.13 6.96 -6.97
N THR A 168 0.83 6.72 -6.79
CA THR A 168 0.28 6.35 -5.48
C THR A 168 0.79 5.01 -4.96
N ILE A 169 0.83 3.98 -5.82
CA ILE A 169 1.27 2.63 -5.41
C ILE A 169 2.78 2.54 -5.27
N GLN A 170 3.55 2.96 -6.27
CA GLN A 170 5.01 2.82 -6.29
C GLN A 170 5.72 4.03 -5.71
N GLY A 171 5.27 5.23 -6.07
CA GLY A 171 5.94 6.49 -5.76
C GLY A 171 7.15 6.77 -6.64
N THR A 172 7.99 7.68 -6.16
CA THR A 172 9.28 8.06 -6.77
C THR A 172 10.39 7.91 -5.73
N PRO A 173 11.67 7.84 -6.13
CA PRO A 173 12.77 7.91 -5.17
C PRO A 173 12.63 9.15 -4.26
N GLY A 174 12.71 8.96 -2.95
CA GLY A 174 12.53 10.03 -1.95
C GLY A 174 11.07 10.42 -1.67
N ASN A 175 10.11 9.81 -2.37
CA ASN A 175 8.69 9.97 -2.11
C ASN A 175 7.95 8.67 -2.45
N GLU A 176 8.30 7.63 -1.68
CA GLU A 176 7.86 6.25 -1.83
C GLU A 176 6.34 6.17 -1.65
N GLY A 177 5.69 5.34 -2.47
CA GLY A 177 4.25 5.14 -2.45
C GLY A 177 3.79 4.11 -1.43
N VAL A 178 2.56 3.64 -1.57
CA VAL A 178 1.93 2.68 -0.67
C VAL A 178 2.71 1.37 -0.59
N MET A 179 3.05 0.75 -1.73
CA MET A 179 3.69 -0.57 -1.78
C MET A 179 5.05 -0.61 -1.05
N PRO A 180 6.04 0.23 -1.39
CA PRO A 180 7.33 0.19 -0.68
C PRO A 180 7.20 0.50 0.81
N ARG A 181 6.29 1.39 1.22
CA ARG A 181 6.01 1.66 2.65
C ARG A 181 5.36 0.47 3.35
N SER A 182 4.41 -0.20 2.71
CA SER A 182 3.80 -1.42 3.24
C SER A 182 4.85 -2.50 3.47
N VAL A 183 5.74 -2.72 2.50
CA VAL A 183 6.83 -3.70 2.62
C VAL A 183 7.77 -3.34 3.78
N ASP A 184 8.14 -2.07 3.90
CA ASP A 184 8.97 -1.58 5.01
C ASP A 184 8.31 -1.82 6.38
N VAL A 185 7.03 -1.45 6.53
CA VAL A 185 6.27 -1.69 7.76
C VAL A 185 6.18 -3.18 8.09
N ILE A 186 5.91 -4.04 7.10
CA ILE A 186 5.85 -5.49 7.30
C ILE A 186 7.18 -6.01 7.84
N PHE A 187 8.30 -5.71 7.16
CA PHE A 187 9.60 -6.24 7.59
C PHE A 187 10.07 -5.67 8.93
N ASN A 188 9.80 -4.39 9.21
CA ASN A 188 10.13 -3.77 10.49
C ASN A 188 9.24 -4.25 11.65
N SER A 189 8.02 -4.71 11.36
CA SER A 189 7.08 -5.21 12.38
C SER A 189 7.27 -6.69 12.70
N VAL A 190 7.76 -7.48 11.74
CA VAL A 190 7.99 -8.91 11.93
C VAL A 190 9.25 -9.16 12.76
N GLY A 191 10.28 -8.31 12.68
CA GLY A 191 11.45 -8.34 13.57
C GLY A 191 12.06 -9.75 13.73
N GLU A 192 12.34 -10.17 14.97
CA GLU A 192 12.88 -11.51 15.31
C GLU A 192 11.86 -12.66 15.18
N LYS A 193 10.60 -12.39 14.80
CA LYS A 193 9.58 -13.44 14.58
C LYS A 193 9.76 -14.18 13.26
N ILE A 194 10.81 -13.87 12.50
CA ILE A 194 11.22 -14.68 11.36
C ILE A 194 11.75 -16.00 11.91
N GLU A 195 10.95 -17.07 11.82
CA GLU A 195 11.44 -18.40 12.14
C GLU A 195 12.61 -18.75 11.20
N GLU A 196 13.84 -18.65 11.70
CA GLU A 196 15.06 -19.07 10.98
C GLU A 196 14.98 -20.55 10.57
N ASN A 197 14.17 -21.32 11.30
CA ASN A 197 13.95 -22.73 11.07
C ASN A 197 12.62 -23.07 10.39
N SER A 198 11.96 -22.11 9.74
CA SER A 198 10.71 -22.38 9.04
C SER A 198 10.85 -23.54 8.06
N MET A 199 9.98 -24.54 8.19
CA MET A 199 9.87 -25.63 7.21
C MET A 199 9.07 -25.19 5.98
N ILE A 200 8.82 -23.90 5.79
CA ILE A 200 7.95 -23.39 4.76
C ILE A 200 8.79 -22.80 3.63
N GLN A 201 8.52 -23.23 2.39
CA GLN A 201 9.18 -22.71 1.19
C GLN A 201 8.15 -22.24 0.16
N LEU A 202 8.41 -21.06 -0.41
CA LEU A 202 7.73 -20.57 -1.60
C LEU A 202 8.28 -21.29 -2.84
N ARG A 203 7.42 -22.04 -3.53
CA ARG A 203 7.67 -22.67 -4.83
C ARG A 203 6.93 -21.90 -5.92
N ASN A 204 7.59 -21.67 -7.06
CA ASN A 204 7.03 -21.03 -8.25
C ASN A 204 6.39 -19.65 -8.01
N ALA A 205 6.82 -18.95 -6.96
CA ALA A 205 6.32 -17.63 -6.54
C ALA A 205 4.84 -17.55 -6.11
N ASN A 206 4.12 -18.68 -6.06
CA ASN A 206 2.68 -18.69 -5.73
C ASN A 206 2.23 -19.86 -4.84
N THR A 207 3.10 -20.85 -4.57
CA THR A 207 2.74 -22.00 -3.75
C THR A 207 3.60 -22.05 -2.50
N VAL A 208 2.97 -22.14 -1.34
CA VAL A 208 3.65 -22.32 -0.06
C VAL A 208 3.62 -23.81 0.28
N THR A 209 4.79 -24.45 0.36
CA THR A 209 4.92 -25.89 0.67
C THR A 209 5.70 -26.11 1.95
N VAL A 210 5.27 -27.07 2.76
CA VAL A 210 6.08 -27.58 3.88
C VAL A 210 7.16 -28.51 3.32
N VAL A 211 8.38 -28.31 3.78
CA VAL A 211 9.61 -28.95 3.34
C VAL A 211 10.09 -29.88 4.44
N THR A 212 10.53 -31.07 4.06
CA THR A 212 11.12 -32.02 5.01
C THR A 212 12.51 -31.56 5.46
N ASP A 213 12.98 -32.01 6.62
CA ASP A 213 14.35 -31.71 7.10
C ASP A 213 15.43 -32.10 6.09
N ALA A 214 15.23 -33.22 5.38
CA ALA A 214 16.15 -33.69 4.35
C ALA A 214 16.23 -32.73 3.15
N GLU A 215 15.08 -32.25 2.68
CA GLU A 215 15.01 -31.25 1.60
C GLU A 215 15.55 -29.89 2.05
N LYS A 216 15.24 -29.47 3.28
CA LYS A 216 15.75 -28.21 3.86
C LYS A 216 17.28 -28.23 3.91
N LYS A 217 17.88 -29.33 4.37
CA LYS A 217 19.34 -29.50 4.37
C LYS A 217 19.93 -29.39 2.96
N ARG A 218 19.33 -30.07 1.98
CA ARG A 218 19.77 -30.01 0.58
C ARG A 218 19.71 -28.60 0.00
N LEU A 219 18.64 -27.85 0.27
CA LEU A 219 18.48 -26.47 -0.18
C LEU A 219 19.48 -25.52 0.46
N LEU A 220 19.81 -25.74 1.74
CA LEU A 220 20.81 -24.93 2.45
C LEU A 220 22.21 -25.15 1.86
N GLU A 221 22.59 -26.40 1.59
CA GLU A 221 23.86 -26.74 0.92
C GLU A 221 23.96 -26.14 -0.49
N GLU A 222 22.85 -26.10 -1.23
CA GLU A 222 22.80 -25.46 -2.55
C GLU A 222 22.92 -23.94 -2.47
N LYS A 223 22.23 -23.31 -1.50
CA LYS A 223 22.33 -21.87 -1.22
C LYS A 223 23.76 -21.45 -0.88
N GLU A 224 24.46 -22.21 -0.04
CA GLU A 224 25.86 -21.93 0.31
C GLU A 224 26.78 -22.01 -0.91
N LYS A 225 26.63 -23.04 -1.75
CA LYS A 225 27.40 -23.16 -3.00
C LYS A 225 27.16 -21.96 -3.92
N LEU A 226 25.91 -21.53 -4.07
CA LEU A 226 25.55 -20.38 -4.90
C LEU A 226 26.09 -19.06 -4.35
N MET A 227 26.04 -18.84 -3.03
CA MET A 227 26.65 -17.66 -2.41
C MET A 227 28.16 -17.62 -2.64
N HIS A 228 28.84 -18.75 -2.45
CA HIS A 228 30.28 -18.83 -2.63
C HIS A 228 30.71 -18.55 -4.08
N VAL A 229 29.90 -18.97 -5.06
CA VAL A 229 30.10 -18.63 -6.48
C VAL A 229 29.86 -17.14 -6.73
N ALA A 230 28.80 -16.56 -6.16
CA ALA A 230 28.49 -15.14 -6.33
C ALA A 230 29.55 -14.20 -5.75
N GLU A 231 30.19 -14.59 -4.64
CA GLU A 231 31.29 -13.83 -4.04
C GLU A 231 32.57 -13.85 -4.89
N HIS A 232 32.83 -14.95 -5.61
CA HIS A 232 33.98 -15.06 -6.52
C HIS A 232 33.75 -14.40 -7.89
N LEU A 233 32.53 -13.92 -8.17
CA LEU A 233 32.16 -13.21 -9.39
C LEU A 233 32.07 -11.68 -9.21
N ARG A 234 32.35 -11.16 -8.01
CA ARG A 234 32.50 -9.73 -7.72
C ARG A 234 33.96 -9.32 -7.76
#